data_AF-A0A5Q0LAE6-F1
#
_entry.id   AF-A0A5Q0LAE6-F1
#
_cell.length_a   1.000
_cell.length_b   1.000
_cell.length_c   1.000
_cell.angle_alpha   90.00
_cell.angle_beta   90.00
_cell.angle_gamma   90.00
#
_symmetry.space_group_name_H-M   'P 1'
#
loop_
_entity.id
_entity.type
_entity.pdbx_description
1 polymer ?
#
loop_
_entity_poly.entity_id
_entity_poly.type
_entity_poly.pdbx_seq_one_letter_code
_entity_poly.pdbx_strand_id
1 'polypeptide(L)' 'MTGRFGMTGEKQRPGAAEAAVRRVRFGALPERIRLEDTVEERPATVPDPARDAYNEDEWLVRTCL' A
#
# COMPACT_ATOMS: atom_id res chain seq x y z
N MET A 1 35.77 34.28 0.14
CA MET A 1 35.30 33.24 1.08
C MET A 1 34.16 32.49 0.42
N THR A 2 34.41 31.30 -0.10
CA THR A 2 33.34 30.41 -0.59
C THR A 2 33.64 29.03 -0.03
N GLY A 3 33.05 28.75 1.14
CA GLY A 3 33.17 27.47 1.81
C GLY A 3 32.40 26.41 1.05
N ARG A 4 33.10 25.34 0.66
CA ARG A 4 32.51 24.16 0.01
C ARG A 4 31.84 23.30 1.08
N PHE A 5 30.51 23.39 1.17
CA PHE A 5 29.73 22.48 2.01
C PHE A 5 29.54 21.16 1.26
N GLY A 6 30.46 20.21 1.46
CA GLY A 6 30.32 18.84 0.99
C GLY A 6 29.41 18.05 1.92
N MET A 7 28.09 18.05 1.66
CA MET A 7 27.17 17.08 2.25
C MET A 7 27.00 15.89 1.30
N THR A 8 27.91 14.93 1.36
CA THR A 8 27.68 13.58 0.83
C THR A 8 27.97 12.60 1.95
N GLY A 9 26.94 12.27 2.71
CA GLY A 9 26.97 11.08 3.57
C GLY A 9 26.94 9.85 2.67
N GLU A 10 28.10 9.44 2.15
CA GLU A 10 28.24 8.13 1.55
C GLU A 10 27.91 7.09 2.62
N LYS A 11 26.74 6.46 2.51
CA LYS A 11 26.43 5.26 3.29
C LYS A 11 27.42 4.20 2.85
N GLN A 12 28.47 3.99 3.66
CA GLN A 12 29.42 2.91 3.47
C GLN A 12 28.63 1.61 3.32
N ARG A 13 28.64 1.03 2.11
CA ARG A 13 27.98 -0.24 1.88
C ARG A 13 28.74 -1.28 2.69
N PRO A 14 28.05 -2.07 3.52
CA PRO A 14 28.75 -3.00 4.36
C PRO A 14 29.63 -3.97 3.57
N GLY A 15 30.79 -4.29 4.13
CA GLY A 15 31.74 -5.21 3.53
C GLY A 15 31.20 -6.65 3.45
N ALA A 16 31.80 -7.46 2.58
CA ALA A 16 31.39 -8.85 2.36
C ALA A 16 31.42 -9.69 3.65
N ALA A 17 32.38 -9.44 4.55
CA ALA A 17 32.50 -10.10 5.85
C ALA A 17 31.33 -9.79 6.78
N GLU A 18 30.94 -8.52 6.89
CA GLU A 18 29.79 -8.10 7.71
C GLU A 18 28.48 -8.65 7.13
N ALA A 19 28.38 -8.72 5.80
CA ALA A 19 27.26 -9.34 5.12
C ALA A 19 27.18 -10.86 5.39
N ALA A 20 28.31 -11.55 5.53
CA ALA A 20 28.35 -12.96 5.90
C ALA A 20 27.88 -13.18 7.35
N VAL A 21 28.35 -12.38 8.31
CA VAL A 21 27.89 -12.44 9.71
C VAL A 21 26.39 -12.18 9.81
N ARG A 22 25.85 -11.22 9.05
CA ARG A 22 24.41 -10.96 8.99
C ARG A 22 23.63 -12.13 8.42
N ARG A 23 24.09 -12.78 7.35
CA ARG A 23 23.43 -13.96 6.78
C ARG A 23 23.39 -15.14 7.75
N VAL A 24 24.40 -15.32 8.59
CA VAL A 24 24.37 -16.36 9.64
C VAL A 24 23.32 -16.04 10.71
N ARG A 25 23.14 -14.76 11.07
CA ARG A 25 22.16 -14.33 12.09
C ARG A 25 20.72 -14.30 11.57
N PHE A 26 20.53 -13.84 10.34
CA PHE A 26 19.22 -13.48 9.79
C PHE A 26 18.80 -14.33 8.57
N GLY A 27 19.67 -15.22 8.10
CA GLY A 27 19.42 -16.01 6.90
C GLY A 27 19.54 -15.20 5.60
N ALA A 28 18.97 -15.75 4.53
CA ALA A 28 18.84 -15.06 3.24
C ALA A 28 17.62 -14.13 3.25
N LEU A 29 17.68 -13.06 2.45
CA LEU A 29 16.52 -12.23 2.21
C LEU A 29 15.46 -13.07 1.45
N PRO A 30 14.18 -12.98 1.82
CA PRO A 30 13.10 -13.54 1.02
C PRO A 30 13.11 -12.99 -0.40
N GLU A 31 12.42 -13.67 -1.31
CA GLU A 31 12.20 -13.14 -2.65
C GLU A 31 11.48 -11.78 -2.60
N ARG A 32 11.76 -10.95 -3.60
CA ARG A 32 11.13 -9.64 -3.71
C ARG A 32 9.63 -9.82 -3.98
N ILE A 33 8.81 -9.30 -3.08
CA ILE A 33 7.36 -9.24 -3.23
C ILE A 33 7.03 -8.23 -4.33
N ARG A 34 6.05 -8.56 -5.18
CA ARG A 34 5.58 -7.62 -6.22
C ARG A 34 4.75 -6.53 -5.57
N LEU A 35 4.72 -5.35 -6.17
CA LEU A 35 3.99 -4.21 -5.57
C LEU A 35 2.49 -4.51 -5.46
N GLU A 36 1.95 -5.21 -6.45
CA GLU A 36 0.54 -5.56 -6.54
C GLU A 36 0.10 -6.45 -5.37
N ASP A 37 1.00 -7.28 -4.85
CA ASP A 37 0.74 -8.17 -3.71
C ASP A 37 0.81 -7.43 -2.36
N THR A 38 1.22 -6.15 -2.36
CA THR A 38 1.32 -5.34 -1.13
C THR A 38 0.14 -4.41 -0.90
N VAL A 39 -0.83 -4.38 -1.82
CA VAL A 39 -1.98 -3.47 -1.80
C VAL A 39 -3.30 -4.26 -1.84
N GLU A 40 -4.29 -3.82 -1.07
CA GLU A 40 -5.66 -4.35 -1.11
C GLU A 40 -6.65 -3.18 -1.35
N GLU A 41 -7.61 -3.36 -2.25
CA GLU A 41 -8.71 -2.42 -2.42
C GLU A 41 -9.85 -2.73 -1.46
N ARG A 42 -10.29 -1.73 -0.68
CA ARG A 42 -11.43 -1.84 0.22
C ARG A 42 -12.33 -0.62 0.10
N PRO A 43 -13.66 -0.79 0.13
CA PRO A 43 -14.59 0.33 0.18
C PRO A 43 -14.28 1.24 1.39
N ALA A 44 -14.30 2.56 1.17
CA ALA A 44 -14.08 3.53 2.24
C ALA A 44 -15.20 3.52 3.29
N THR A 45 -16.43 3.19 2.88
CA THR A 45 -17.60 3.02 3.74
C THR A 45 -18.40 1.80 3.31
N VAL A 46 -19.22 1.27 4.21
CA VAL A 46 -20.22 0.25 3.86
C VAL A 46 -21.15 0.85 2.78
N PRO A 47 -21.37 0.17 1.64
CA PRO A 47 -22.32 0.63 0.63
C PRO A 47 -23.71 0.80 1.23
N ASP A 48 -24.34 1.94 0.95
CA ASP A 48 -25.71 2.22 1.41
C ASP A 48 -26.70 1.35 0.60
N PRO A 49 -27.45 0.45 1.23
CA PRO A 49 -28.42 -0.39 0.54
C PRO A 49 -29.57 0.41 -0.10
N ALA A 50 -29.87 1.61 0.40
CA ALA A 50 -30.91 2.46 -0.18
C ALA A 50 -30.49 3.12 -1.49
N ARG A 51 -29.18 3.18 -1.78
CA ARG A 51 -28.63 3.82 -2.98
C ARG A 51 -29.15 3.18 -4.27
N ASP A 52 -29.32 1.86 -4.26
CA ASP A 52 -29.75 1.08 -5.42
C ASP A 52 -31.20 0.57 -5.28
N ALA A 53 -31.92 1.01 -4.25
CA ALA A 53 -33.29 0.57 -3.95
C ALA A 53 -34.39 1.42 -4.60
N TYR A 54 -34.03 2.40 -5.44
CA TYR A 54 -35.02 3.22 -6.14
C TYR A 54 -35.83 2.38 -7.13
N ASN A 55 -37.15 2.37 -6.97
CA ASN A 55 -38.08 1.69 -7.85
C ASN A 55 -39.13 2.69 -8.38
N GLU A 56 -39.13 2.89 -9.70
CA GLU A 56 -40.05 3.80 -10.38
C GLU A 56 -41.48 3.30 -10.44
N ASP A 57 -41.78 2.03 -10.11
CA ASP A 57 -43.14 1.49 -10.13
C ASP A 57 -43.89 1.71 -8.81
N GLU A 58 -43.23 2.19 -7.74
CA GLU A 58 -43.88 2.36 -6.43
C GLU A 58 -45.07 3.34 -6.45
N TRP A 59 -45.03 4.36 -7.31
CA TRP A 59 -46.12 5.34 -7.42
C TRP A 59 -47.38 4.73 -8.04
N LEU A 60 -47.25 3.69 -8.87
CA LEU A 60 -48.37 2.98 -9.50
C LEU A 60 -49.21 2.23 -8.45
N VAL A 61 -48.55 1.60 -7.48
CA VAL A 61 -49.22 0.84 -6.42
C VAL A 61 -49.97 1.76 -5.45
N ARG A 62 -49.44 2.96 -5.17
CA ARG A 62 -49.97 3.85 -4.12
C ARG A 62 -51.05 4.83 -4.59
N THR A 63 -51.14 5.08 -5.90
CA THR A 63 -51.92 6.22 -6.44
C THR A 63 -53.06 5.82 -7.38
N CYS A 64 -53.19 4.53 -7.72
CA CYS A 64 -54.22 4.04 -8.65
C CYS A 64 -55.40 3.30 -7.98
N LEU A 65 -55.76 3.67 -6.74
CA LEU A 65 -56.97 3.17 -6.05
C LEU A 65 -58.21 3.99 -6.41
#